data_AF-A0A2M7CE70-F1
#
_entry.id   AF-A0A2M7CE70-F1
#
_cell.length_a   1.000
_cell.length_b   1.000
_cell.length_c   1.000
_cell.angle_alpha   90.00
_cell.angle_beta   90.00
_cell.angle_gamma   90.00
#
_symmetry.space_group_name_H-M   'P 1'
#
loop_
_entity.id
_entity.type
_entity.pdbx_description
1 polymer ?
#
loop_
_entity_poly.entity_id
_entity_poly.type
_entity_poly.pdbx_seq_one_letter_code
_entity_poly.pdbx_strand_id
1 'polypeptide(L)'
;MSEFEQFSNQIEILKALFRLRGGELITESLKRMEQIFQTTERKWRCNLNRLKKVKYLLIAEAPPWSEDGEIRYFYNTFQPPLANRIWHAFFPSKILPQNIDIALTALGEQGFLLIDTLPFSMKYSSQFRKKPLYKKLIKECLPFFMKKINDPMIRWAQEVRLAFAFKLNGEAIIEALPGGLPFPNKRLVRLTVDLISADGSGYPGHYKIRKIWGLN
;
A
#
# COMPACT_ATOMS: atom_id res chain seq x y z
N MET A 1 -18.66 17.25 2.61
CA MET A 1 -18.37 16.23 1.59
C MET A 1 -17.20 15.39 2.08
N SER A 2 -17.35 14.07 2.14
CA SER A 2 -16.25 13.20 2.56
C SER A 2 -15.28 13.01 1.40
N GLU A 3 -13.97 12.86 1.67
CA GLU A 3 -12.99 12.54 0.63
C GLU A 3 -13.32 11.23 -0.11
N PHE A 4 -14.24 10.41 0.40
CA PHE A 4 -14.67 9.17 -0.22
C PHE A 4 -15.62 9.39 -1.41
N GLU A 5 -16.39 10.49 -1.41
CA GLU A 5 -17.36 10.81 -2.47
C GLU A 5 -16.68 11.08 -3.82
N GLN A 6 -15.41 11.49 -3.81
CA GLN A 6 -14.64 11.76 -5.04
C GLN A 6 -14.37 10.49 -5.88
N PHE A 7 -14.67 9.31 -5.33
CA PHE A 7 -14.37 8.02 -5.92
C PHE A 7 -15.55 7.33 -6.61
N SER A 8 -16.60 8.08 -6.99
CA SER A 8 -17.82 7.51 -7.57
C SER A 8 -17.56 6.51 -8.73
N ASN A 9 -16.71 6.88 -9.68
CA ASN A 9 -16.34 6.01 -10.82
C ASN A 9 -15.60 4.74 -10.38
N GLN A 10 -14.65 4.87 -9.46
CA GLN A 10 -13.86 3.76 -8.94
C GLN A 10 -14.73 2.80 -8.13
N ILE A 11 -15.70 3.34 -7.38
CA ILE A 11 -16.69 2.57 -6.61
C ILE A 11 -17.56 1.72 -7.55
N GLU A 12 -18.00 2.25 -8.69
CA GLU A 12 -18.78 1.46 -9.66
C GLU A 12 -17.96 0.31 -10.26
N ILE A 13 -16.67 0.54 -10.57
CA ILE A 13 -15.77 -0.51 -11.02
C ILE A 13 -15.59 -1.57 -9.92
N LEU A 14 -15.44 -1.14 -8.67
CA LEU A 14 -15.29 -2.02 -7.51
C LEU A 14 -16.54 -2.89 -7.31
N LYS A 15 -17.75 -2.31 -7.36
CA LYS A 15 -19.03 -3.03 -7.30
C LYS A 15 -19.11 -4.10 -8.39
N ALA A 16 -18.74 -3.75 -9.62
CA ALA A 16 -18.72 -4.70 -10.74
C ALA A 16 -17.68 -5.82 -10.54
N LEU A 17 -16.47 -5.48 -10.06
CA LEU A 17 -15.38 -6.42 -9.83
C LEU A 17 -15.76 -7.50 -8.80
N PHE A 18 -16.38 -7.06 -7.69
CA PHE A 18 -16.79 -7.89 -6.56
C PHE A 18 -18.22 -8.42 -6.68
N ARG A 19 -18.95 -8.06 -7.74
CA ARG A 19 -20.35 -8.43 -7.96
C ARG A 19 -21.26 -8.06 -6.77
N LEU A 20 -21.02 -6.89 -6.18
CA LEU A 20 -21.86 -6.40 -5.09
C LEU A 20 -23.26 -6.12 -5.63
N ARG A 21 -24.27 -6.79 -5.07
CA ARG A 21 -25.70 -6.70 -5.45
C ARG A 21 -26.55 -6.56 -4.18
N GLY A 22 -27.68 -5.88 -4.29
CA GLY A 22 -28.60 -5.61 -3.17
C GLY A 22 -28.29 -4.30 -2.43
N GLY A 23 -29.30 -3.43 -2.29
CA GLY A 23 -29.11 -2.05 -1.82
C GLY A 23 -28.54 -1.94 -0.40
N GLU A 24 -29.01 -2.75 0.54
CA GLU A 24 -28.58 -2.72 1.95
C GLU A 24 -27.14 -3.21 2.12
N LEU A 25 -26.81 -4.39 1.59
CA LEU A 25 -25.45 -4.96 1.62
C LEU A 25 -24.40 -4.04 0.96
N ILE A 26 -24.77 -3.38 -0.14
CA ILE A 26 -23.91 -2.37 -0.79
C ILE A 26 -23.71 -1.18 0.14
N THR A 27 -24.77 -0.68 0.77
CA THR A 27 -24.70 0.49 1.64
C THR A 27 -23.83 0.23 2.87
N GLU A 28 -23.97 -0.93 3.51
CA GLU A 28 -23.14 -1.32 4.65
C GLU A 28 -21.67 -1.50 4.27
N SER A 29 -21.40 -2.17 3.15
CA SER A 29 -20.04 -2.35 2.64
C SER A 29 -19.38 -1.00 2.33
N LEU A 30 -20.12 -0.06 1.72
CA LEU A 30 -19.64 1.29 1.42
C LEU A 30 -19.32 2.07 2.70
N LYS A 31 -20.23 2.07 3.68
CA LYS A 31 -20.00 2.70 4.99
C LYS A 31 -18.76 2.15 5.66
N ARG A 32 -18.57 0.82 5.64
CA ARG A 32 -17.40 0.19 6.25
C ARG A 32 -16.11 0.50 5.51
N MET A 33 -16.12 0.50 4.17
CA MET A 33 -14.97 0.92 3.37
C MET A 33 -14.58 2.36 3.65
N GLU A 34 -15.55 3.27 3.79
CA GLU A 34 -15.29 4.67 4.14
C GLU A 34 -14.63 4.79 5.53
N GLN A 35 -15.13 4.07 6.54
CA GLN A 35 -14.51 4.03 7.87
C GLN A 35 -13.05 3.54 7.82
N ILE A 36 -12.80 2.47 7.06
CA ILE A 36 -11.45 1.93 6.87
C ILE A 36 -10.56 2.98 6.20
N PHE A 37 -11.01 3.56 5.09
CA PHE A 37 -10.28 4.60 4.34
C PHE A 37 -9.91 5.79 5.23
N GLN A 38 -10.88 6.37 5.93
CA GLN A 38 -10.64 7.53 6.82
C GLN A 38 -9.63 7.19 7.92
N THR A 39 -9.73 5.99 8.49
CA THR A 39 -8.82 5.55 9.55
C THR A 39 -7.41 5.32 9.02
N THR A 40 -7.27 4.65 7.87
CA THR A 40 -5.96 4.32 7.29
C THR A 40 -5.25 5.55 6.75
N GLU A 41 -5.96 6.48 6.12
CA GLU A 41 -5.37 7.74 5.66
C GLU A 41 -4.92 8.60 6.84
N ARG A 42 -5.72 8.69 7.92
CA ARG A 42 -5.31 9.37 9.15
C ARG A 42 -4.04 8.74 9.74
N LYS A 43 -3.99 7.42 9.87
CA LYS A 43 -2.83 6.70 10.44
C LYS A 43 -1.59 6.81 9.56
N TRP A 44 -1.75 6.73 8.24
CA TRP A 44 -0.69 6.97 7.27
C TRP A 44 -0.13 8.40 7.41
N ARG A 45 -1.00 9.41 7.47
CA ARG A 45 -0.58 10.82 7.63
C ARG A 45 0.11 11.07 8.97
N CYS A 46 -0.37 10.48 10.06
CA CYS A 46 0.32 10.51 11.36
C CYS A 46 1.71 9.86 11.29
N ASN A 47 1.88 8.81 10.50
CA ASN A 47 3.18 8.15 10.32
C ASN A 47 4.20 9.06 9.61
N LEU A 48 3.77 9.95 8.71
CA LEU A 48 4.68 10.86 8.00
C LEU A 48 5.50 11.74 8.96
N ASN A 49 4.97 12.07 10.14
CA ASN A 49 5.68 12.83 11.18
C ASN A 49 6.90 12.09 11.76
N ARG A 50 7.00 10.77 11.56
CA ARG A 50 8.15 9.95 12.00
C ARG A 50 9.28 9.93 10.96
N LEU A 51 9.05 10.49 9.77
CA LEU A 51 9.96 10.41 8.64
C LEU A 51 10.80 11.68 8.52
N LYS A 52 12.13 11.52 8.52
CA LYS A 52 13.06 12.61 8.16
C LYS A 52 13.26 12.69 6.64
N LYS A 53 13.49 11.53 6.02
CA LYS A 53 13.71 11.38 4.58
C LYS A 53 13.35 9.96 4.16
N VAL A 54 12.59 9.79 3.08
CA VAL A 54 12.18 8.47 2.57
C VAL A 54 13.25 7.93 1.62
N LYS A 55 13.81 6.78 1.97
CA LYS A 55 14.82 6.03 1.21
C LYS A 55 14.26 4.74 0.63
N TYR A 56 13.32 4.12 1.34
CA TYR A 56 12.75 2.82 0.99
C TYR A 56 11.24 2.94 0.90
N LEU A 57 10.70 2.69 -0.29
CA LEU A 57 9.26 2.72 -0.56
C LEU A 57 8.76 1.31 -0.83
N LEU A 58 7.79 0.86 -0.03
CA LEU A 58 7.00 -0.34 -0.33
C LEU A 58 5.62 0.08 -0.84
N ILE A 59 5.30 -0.34 -2.06
CA ILE A 59 3.99 -0.12 -2.65
C ILE A 59 3.13 -1.36 -2.39
N ALA A 60 2.04 -1.19 -1.66
CA ALA A 60 1.06 -2.22 -1.34
C ALA A 60 -0.24 -2.02 -2.12
N GLU A 61 -1.14 -3.01 -2.06
CA GLU A 61 -2.37 -3.00 -2.84
C GLU A 61 -3.40 -2.02 -2.27
N ALA A 62 -3.86 -2.31 -1.06
CA ALA A 62 -4.95 -1.62 -0.37
C ALA A 62 -4.86 -1.88 1.14
N PRO A 63 -5.48 -1.03 1.98
CA PRO A 63 -5.76 -1.38 3.36
C PRO A 63 -6.49 -2.72 3.52
N PRO A 64 -6.13 -3.58 4.49
CA PRO A 64 -6.82 -4.85 4.73
C PRO A 64 -8.28 -4.67 5.11
N TRP A 65 -9.15 -5.57 4.63
CA TRP A 65 -10.57 -5.57 4.97
C TRP A 65 -10.77 -6.09 6.40
N SER A 66 -11.38 -5.25 7.25
CA SER A 66 -11.91 -5.63 8.56
C SER A 66 -13.44 -5.58 8.48
N GLU A 67 -14.09 -6.72 8.56
CA GLU A 67 -15.56 -6.84 8.45
C GLU A 67 -16.27 -6.05 9.55
N ASP A 68 -15.80 -6.24 10.78
CA ASP A 68 -16.26 -5.59 11.99
C ASP A 68 -15.06 -5.20 12.89
N GLY A 69 -15.35 -4.57 14.03
CA GLY A 69 -14.37 -4.26 15.06
C GLY A 69 -13.24 -3.33 14.63
N GLU A 70 -12.05 -3.56 15.21
CA GLU A 70 -10.87 -2.73 14.98
C GLU A 70 -10.35 -2.84 13.53
N ILE A 71 -10.10 -1.69 12.92
CA ILE A 71 -9.53 -1.59 11.58
C ILE A 71 -8.04 -1.96 11.66
N ARG A 72 -7.63 -3.03 10.99
CA ARG A 72 -6.26 -3.54 11.05
C ARG A 72 -5.45 -3.03 9.86
N TYR A 73 -4.53 -2.11 10.11
CA TYR A 73 -3.70 -1.51 9.09
C TYR A 73 -2.24 -1.40 9.57
N PHE A 74 -1.29 -1.37 8.64
CA PHE A 74 0.13 -1.44 8.97
C PHE A 74 0.56 -0.36 9.98
N TYR A 75 -0.01 0.85 9.92
CA TYR A 75 0.35 1.96 10.81
C TYR A 75 -0.50 2.08 12.09
N ASN A 76 -1.33 1.09 12.42
CA ASN A 76 -2.03 1.04 13.72
C ASN A 76 -2.05 -0.33 14.37
N THR A 77 -1.94 -1.42 13.60
CA THR A 77 -1.91 -2.78 14.12
C THR A 77 -0.95 -3.62 13.30
N PHE A 78 0.11 -4.13 13.92
CA PHE A 78 1.03 -5.05 13.26
C PHE A 78 0.45 -6.46 13.20
N GLN A 79 0.13 -6.87 11.97
CA GLN A 79 -0.37 -8.21 11.67
C GLN A 79 0.70 -9.02 10.94
N PRO A 80 1.03 -10.23 11.39
CA PRO A 80 1.86 -11.14 10.63
C PRO A 80 1.12 -11.62 9.36
N PRO A 81 1.86 -12.04 8.32
CA PRO A 81 3.32 -12.09 8.26
C PRO A 81 3.96 -10.75 7.83
N LEU A 82 3.19 -9.80 7.30
CA LEU A 82 3.74 -8.61 6.64
C LEU A 82 4.64 -7.77 7.56
N ALA A 83 4.18 -7.44 8.77
CA ALA A 83 4.94 -6.62 9.71
C ALA A 83 6.28 -7.26 10.09
N ASN A 84 6.28 -8.56 10.42
CA ASN A 84 7.51 -9.30 10.73
C ASN A 84 8.49 -9.30 9.56
N ARG A 85 8.00 -9.52 8.33
CA ARG A 85 8.89 -9.59 7.17
C ARG A 85 9.51 -8.24 6.81
N ILE A 86 8.76 -7.15 6.95
CA ILE A 86 9.32 -5.79 6.79
C ILE A 86 10.34 -5.52 7.90
N TRP A 87 10.00 -5.85 9.15
CA TRP A 87 10.90 -5.67 10.28
C TRP A 87 12.22 -6.41 10.10
N HIS A 88 12.18 -7.71 9.81
CA HIS A 88 13.37 -8.53 9.58
C HIS A 88 14.16 -8.11 8.33
N ALA A 89 13.54 -7.40 7.37
CA ALA A 89 14.29 -6.85 6.25
C ALA A 89 15.28 -5.77 6.72
N PHE A 90 14.92 -4.94 7.70
CA PHE A 90 15.81 -3.91 8.26
C PHE A 90 16.63 -4.39 9.45
N PHE A 91 16.04 -5.25 10.28
CA PHE A 91 16.60 -5.67 11.57
C PHE A 91 16.61 -7.21 11.67
N PRO A 92 17.43 -7.91 10.88
CA PRO A 92 17.38 -9.37 10.76
C PRO A 92 17.55 -10.09 12.10
N SER A 93 18.42 -9.56 12.97
CA SER A 93 18.73 -10.15 14.28
C SER A 93 17.88 -9.62 15.44
N LYS A 94 16.86 -8.77 15.19
CA LYS A 94 16.02 -8.18 16.25
C LYS A 94 14.60 -8.73 16.19
N ILE A 95 14.02 -8.98 17.36
CA ILE A 95 12.60 -9.29 17.51
C ILE A 95 11.78 -8.02 17.26
N LEU A 96 10.64 -8.14 16.56
CA LEU A 96 9.68 -7.05 16.38
C LEU A 96 9.16 -6.59 17.75
N PRO A 97 9.31 -5.30 18.12
CA PRO A 97 8.77 -4.80 19.37
C PRO A 97 7.25 -4.97 19.44
N GLN A 98 6.74 -5.32 20.62
CA GLN A 98 5.30 -5.40 20.87
C GLN A 98 4.63 -4.01 20.77
N ASN A 99 5.34 -2.96 21.17
CA ASN A 99 4.88 -1.59 21.02
C ASN A 99 5.09 -1.11 19.57
N ILE A 100 3.97 -0.87 18.88
CA ILE A 100 3.96 -0.44 17.48
C ILE A 100 4.65 0.91 17.26
N ASP A 101 4.56 1.86 18.20
CA ASP A 101 5.17 3.18 18.04
C ASP A 101 6.70 3.11 18.06
N ILE A 102 7.27 2.23 18.90
CA ILE A 102 8.73 1.97 18.92
C ILE A 102 9.17 1.43 17.57
N ALA A 103 8.45 0.44 17.05
CA ALA A 103 8.81 -0.21 15.81
C ALA A 103 8.61 0.70 14.57
N LEU A 104 7.52 1.47 14.51
CA LEU A 104 7.28 2.45 13.45
C LEU A 104 8.31 3.58 13.49
N THR A 105 8.73 4.03 14.68
CA THR A 105 9.80 5.02 14.82
C THR A 105 11.12 4.47 14.28
N ALA A 106 11.50 3.25 14.66
CA ALA A 106 12.71 2.62 14.15
C ALA A 106 12.69 2.42 12.63
N LEU A 107 11.54 2.01 12.05
CA LEU A 107 11.38 1.92 10.60
C LEU A 107 11.46 3.31 9.93
N GLY A 108 10.85 4.33 10.55
CA GLY A 108 10.90 5.70 10.06
C GLY A 108 12.31 6.29 10.05
N GLU A 109 13.13 5.95 11.04
CA GLU A 109 14.56 6.31 11.09
C GLU A 109 15.37 5.68 9.96
N GLN A 110 15.02 4.48 9.52
CA GLN A 110 15.60 3.87 8.31
C GLN A 110 15.12 4.57 7.02
N GLY A 111 14.08 5.40 7.09
CA GLY A 111 13.47 6.05 5.94
C GLY A 111 12.51 5.12 5.18
N PHE A 112 11.89 4.17 5.88
CA PHE A 112 10.88 3.27 5.32
C PHE A 112 9.50 3.94 5.25
N LEU A 113 8.83 3.78 4.11
CA LEU A 113 7.44 4.18 3.91
C LEU A 113 6.70 3.10 3.11
N LEU A 114 5.52 2.72 3.58
CA LEU A 114 4.50 1.96 2.85
C LEU A 114 3.41 2.91 2.33
N ILE A 115 3.04 2.75 1.05
CA ILE A 115 1.90 3.42 0.40
C ILE A 115 1.02 2.39 -0.30
N ASP A 116 -0.29 2.45 -0.09
CA ASP A 116 -1.26 1.66 -0.85
C ASP A 116 -1.63 2.32 -2.18
N THR A 117 -1.83 1.50 -3.21
CA THR A 117 -2.26 1.95 -4.56
C THR A 117 -3.76 2.23 -4.67
N LEU A 118 -4.56 1.58 -3.83
CA LEU A 118 -6.02 1.67 -3.83
C LEU A 118 -6.50 2.24 -2.48
N PRO A 119 -7.50 3.14 -2.49
CA PRO A 119 -8.12 3.64 -1.27
C PRO A 119 -9.16 2.68 -0.70
N PHE A 120 -9.64 1.69 -1.47
CA PHE A 120 -10.74 0.82 -1.08
C PHE A 120 -10.26 -0.51 -0.54
N SER A 121 -10.63 -0.75 0.71
CA SER A 121 -10.39 -2.03 1.37
C SER A 121 -11.40 -3.08 0.90
N MET A 122 -10.91 -4.21 0.39
CA MET A 122 -11.72 -5.38 0.04
C MET A 122 -10.87 -6.66 0.22
N LYS A 123 -11.53 -7.83 0.27
CA LYS A 123 -10.86 -9.14 0.26
C LYS A 123 -10.35 -9.48 -1.15
N TYR A 124 -9.37 -8.73 -1.65
CA TYR A 124 -8.75 -8.99 -2.96
C TYR A 124 -8.07 -10.37 -2.96
N SER A 125 -8.51 -11.25 -3.84
CA SER A 125 -7.92 -12.57 -4.08
C SER A 125 -7.34 -12.62 -5.49
N SER A 126 -6.52 -13.63 -5.78
CA SER A 126 -5.97 -13.83 -7.14
C SER A 126 -7.07 -13.93 -8.22
N GLN A 127 -8.25 -14.43 -7.86
CA GLN A 127 -9.40 -14.48 -8.77
C GLN A 127 -9.89 -13.07 -9.18
N PHE A 128 -9.88 -12.11 -8.25
CA PHE A 128 -10.25 -10.73 -8.55
C PHE A 128 -9.12 -9.99 -9.28
N ARG A 129 -7.87 -10.15 -8.83
CA ARG A 129 -6.70 -9.44 -9.36
C ARG A 129 -6.38 -9.76 -10.83
N LYS A 130 -6.74 -10.96 -11.29
CA LYS A 130 -6.55 -11.37 -12.71
C LYS A 130 -7.59 -10.78 -13.67
N LYS A 131 -8.68 -10.19 -13.17
CA LYS A 131 -9.76 -9.67 -14.03
C LYS A 131 -9.33 -8.35 -14.67
N PRO A 132 -9.74 -8.08 -15.94
CA PRO A 132 -9.50 -6.77 -16.57
C PRO A 132 -10.05 -5.59 -15.76
N LEU A 133 -11.17 -5.78 -15.05
CA LEU A 133 -11.73 -4.75 -14.16
C LEU A 133 -10.79 -4.36 -13.03
N TYR A 134 -9.95 -5.26 -12.52
CA TYR A 134 -8.97 -4.91 -11.49
C TYR A 134 -7.87 -4.00 -12.06
N LYS A 135 -7.35 -4.30 -13.26
CA LYS A 135 -6.40 -3.43 -13.95
C LYS A 135 -7.00 -2.05 -14.25
N LYS A 136 -8.27 -2.03 -14.67
CA LYS A 136 -9.03 -0.78 -14.84
C LYS A 136 -9.11 0.00 -13.53
N LEU A 137 -9.47 -0.66 -12.42
CA LEU A 137 -9.54 -0.03 -11.09
C LEU A 137 -8.20 0.59 -10.69
N ILE A 138 -7.10 -0.15 -10.87
CA ILE A 138 -5.73 0.35 -10.59
C ILE A 138 -5.44 1.62 -11.39
N LYS A 139 -5.72 1.62 -12.70
CA LYS A 139 -5.52 2.78 -13.57
C LYS A 139 -6.34 3.99 -13.11
N GLU A 140 -7.61 3.78 -12.78
CA GLU A 140 -8.51 4.84 -12.29
C GLU A 140 -8.13 5.35 -10.89
N CYS A 141 -7.36 4.59 -10.11
CA CYS A 141 -6.85 5.00 -8.81
C CYS A 141 -5.45 5.62 -8.88
N LEU A 142 -4.82 5.71 -10.05
CA LEU A 142 -3.51 6.36 -10.18
C LEU A 142 -3.50 7.79 -9.64
N PRO A 143 -4.52 8.65 -9.86
CA PRO A 143 -4.52 10.00 -9.27
C PRO A 143 -4.44 9.99 -7.74
N PHE A 144 -5.13 9.06 -7.06
CA PHE A 144 -5.03 8.88 -5.62
C PHE A 144 -3.62 8.46 -5.21
N PHE A 145 -3.08 7.43 -5.86
CA PHE A 145 -1.72 6.95 -5.58
C PHE A 145 -0.67 8.05 -5.81
N MET A 146 -0.78 8.81 -6.90
CA MET A 146 0.11 9.93 -7.22
C MET A 146 -0.05 11.08 -6.22
N LYS A 147 -1.25 11.36 -5.70
CA LYS A 147 -1.45 12.33 -4.61
C LYS A 147 -0.62 11.94 -3.39
N LYS A 148 -0.55 10.65 -3.04
CA LYS A 148 0.29 10.17 -1.92
C LYS A 148 1.78 10.28 -2.22
N ILE A 149 2.23 9.98 -3.44
CA ILE A 149 3.63 10.15 -3.85
C ILE A 149 4.07 11.62 -3.80
N ASN A 150 3.16 12.54 -4.15
CA ASN A 150 3.41 13.97 -4.18
C ASN A 150 3.01 14.69 -2.87
N ASP A 151 2.73 13.98 -1.77
CA ASP A 151 2.37 14.63 -0.52
C ASP A 151 3.54 15.50 -0.03
N PRO A 152 3.32 16.80 0.25
CA PRO A 152 4.38 17.75 0.58
C PRO A 152 5.07 17.46 1.92
N MET A 153 4.48 16.62 2.78
CA MET A 153 5.14 16.16 4.00
C MET A 153 6.25 15.14 3.72
N ILE A 154 6.28 14.55 2.52
CA ILE A 154 7.27 13.55 2.16
C ILE A 154 8.53 14.20 1.60
N ARG A 155 9.65 14.00 2.30
CA ARG A 155 10.98 14.38 1.82
C ARG A 155 11.65 13.17 1.18
N TRP A 156 11.71 13.11 -0.14
CA TRP A 156 12.33 11.99 -0.86
C TRP A 156 13.86 12.05 -0.83
N ALA A 157 14.52 10.90 -0.68
CA ALA A 157 15.95 10.75 -0.93
C ALA A 157 16.28 11.02 -2.41
N GLN A 158 17.53 11.40 -2.70
CA GLN A 158 17.99 11.46 -4.09
C GLN A 158 17.84 10.09 -4.76
N GLU A 159 18.08 9.02 -3.99
CA GLU A 159 17.86 7.65 -4.40
C GLU A 159 16.80 6.98 -3.54
N VAL A 160 15.64 6.73 -4.14
CA VAL A 160 14.56 5.96 -3.52
C VAL A 160 14.62 4.54 -4.07
N ARG A 161 14.72 3.56 -3.18
CA ARG A 161 14.62 2.14 -3.53
C ARG A 161 13.17 1.71 -3.36
N LEU A 162 12.56 1.24 -4.44
CA LEU A 162 11.14 0.90 -4.52
C LEU A 162 10.97 -0.62 -4.57
N ALA A 163 9.98 -1.15 -3.87
CA ALA A 163 9.52 -2.53 -4.01
C ALA A 163 7.98 -2.59 -4.07
N PHE A 164 7.44 -3.57 -4.78
CA PHE A 164 6.02 -3.92 -4.74
C PHE A 164 5.78 -5.08 -3.75
N ALA A 165 4.77 -4.95 -2.92
CA ALA A 165 4.47 -5.94 -1.90
C ALA A 165 3.81 -7.21 -2.47
N PHE A 166 2.93 -7.04 -3.47
CA PHE A 166 2.12 -8.11 -4.02
C PHE A 166 2.32 -8.22 -5.54
N LYS A 167 2.47 -9.45 -6.04
CA LYS A 167 2.82 -9.72 -7.45
C LYS A 167 1.84 -9.10 -8.45
N LEU A 168 0.57 -9.51 -8.39
CA LEU A 168 -0.44 -9.09 -9.38
C LEU A 168 -0.76 -7.59 -9.29
N ASN A 169 -0.66 -6.99 -8.10
CA ASN A 169 -0.78 -5.55 -7.92
C ASN A 169 0.40 -4.81 -8.56
N GLY A 170 1.64 -5.25 -8.27
CA GLY A 170 2.84 -4.68 -8.87
C GLY A 170 2.85 -4.76 -10.39
N GLU A 171 2.47 -5.93 -10.95
CA GLU A 171 2.30 -6.10 -12.40
C GLU A 171 1.27 -5.13 -13.00
N ALA A 172 0.12 -4.95 -12.33
CA ALA A 172 -0.90 -4.00 -12.79
C ALA A 172 -0.41 -2.53 -12.76
N ILE A 173 0.40 -2.15 -11.76
CA ILE A 173 0.98 -0.81 -11.69
C ILE A 173 2.06 -0.60 -12.76
N ILE A 174 2.92 -1.60 -12.99
CA ILE A 174 3.93 -1.56 -14.06
C ILE A 174 3.25 -1.35 -15.42
N GLU A 175 2.16 -2.05 -15.69
CA GLU A 175 1.36 -1.89 -16.91
C GLU A 175 0.69 -0.50 -16.99
N ALA A 176 0.20 0.02 -15.87
CA ALA A 176 -0.47 1.31 -15.82
C ALA A 176 0.50 2.52 -15.92
N LEU A 177 1.79 2.32 -15.62
CA LEU A 177 2.83 3.34 -15.63
C LEU A 177 4.06 2.87 -16.46
N PRO A 178 3.91 2.68 -17.79
CA PRO A 178 4.99 2.12 -18.63
C PRO A 178 6.23 3.04 -18.70
N GLY A 179 6.05 4.34 -18.50
CA GLY A 179 7.16 5.31 -18.40
C GLY A 179 7.91 5.29 -17.07
N GLY A 180 7.43 4.55 -16.07
CA GLY A 180 7.98 4.55 -14.71
C GLY A 180 7.20 5.44 -13.74
N LEU A 181 7.64 5.48 -12.49
CA LEU A 181 7.04 6.27 -11.41
C LEU A 181 7.81 7.59 -11.22
N PRO A 182 7.22 8.76 -11.53
CA PRO A 182 7.85 10.04 -11.27
C PRO A 182 7.73 10.44 -9.79
N PHE A 183 8.77 11.11 -9.29
CA PHE A 183 8.83 11.68 -7.94
C PHE A 183 8.95 13.22 -8.02
N PRO A 184 8.50 13.96 -6.97
CA PRO A 184 8.59 15.42 -6.92
C PRO A 184 10.00 16.00 -7.13
N ASN A 185 11.03 15.23 -6.81
CA ASN A 185 12.44 15.63 -6.99
C ASN A 185 12.95 15.41 -8.44
N LYS A 186 12.05 15.30 -9.42
CA LYS A 186 12.32 15.04 -10.85
C LYS A 186 12.98 13.69 -11.13
N ARG A 187 13.09 12.78 -10.15
CA ARG A 187 13.53 11.40 -10.39
C ARG A 187 12.41 10.60 -11.00
N LEU A 188 12.77 9.72 -11.93
CA LEU A 188 11.89 8.74 -12.54
C LEU A 188 12.42 7.34 -12.21
N VAL A 189 11.63 6.53 -11.50
CA VAL A 189 12.00 5.14 -11.21
C VAL A 189 11.38 4.25 -12.27
N ARG A 190 12.21 3.60 -13.09
CA ARG A 190 11.76 2.58 -14.03
C ARG A 190 11.14 1.42 -13.24
N LEU A 191 9.92 1.04 -13.60
CA LEU A 191 9.22 -0.07 -12.95
C LEU A 191 9.46 -1.36 -13.73
N THR A 192 9.94 -2.40 -13.04
CA THR A 192 10.14 -3.74 -13.62
C THR A 192 9.64 -4.81 -12.64
N VAL A 193 9.43 -6.02 -13.15
CA VAL A 193 8.99 -7.16 -12.33
C VAL A 193 10.02 -7.56 -11.25
N ASP A 194 11.28 -7.18 -11.41
CA ASP A 194 12.33 -7.42 -10.41
C ASP A 194 12.11 -6.63 -9.11
N LEU A 195 11.28 -5.58 -9.16
CA LEU A 195 10.89 -4.82 -7.97
C LEU A 195 9.79 -5.53 -7.16
N ILE A 196 9.25 -6.66 -7.63
CA ILE A 196 8.23 -7.42 -6.91
C ILE A 196 8.87 -8.27 -5.81
N SER A 197 8.56 -7.93 -4.56
CA SER A 197 9.12 -8.59 -3.38
C SER A 197 8.35 -9.83 -2.93
N ALA A 198 7.18 -10.11 -3.50
CA ALA A 198 6.34 -11.25 -3.13
C ALA A 198 7.06 -12.61 -3.32
N ASP A 199 6.93 -13.51 -2.36
CA ASP A 199 7.40 -14.90 -2.45
C ASP A 199 6.25 -15.90 -2.71
N GLY A 200 6.53 -17.20 -2.60
CA GLY A 200 5.55 -18.26 -2.86
C GLY A 200 4.33 -18.22 -1.93
N SER A 201 4.40 -17.52 -0.79
CA SER A 201 3.26 -17.35 0.11
C SER A 201 2.33 -16.19 -0.29
N GLY A 202 2.65 -15.46 -1.36
CA GLY A 202 1.90 -14.29 -1.79
C GLY A 202 2.12 -13.02 -0.96
N TYR A 203 3.06 -13.03 -0.01
CA TYR A 203 3.48 -11.86 0.77
C TYR A 203 4.93 -11.48 0.45
N PRO A 204 5.37 -10.25 0.73
CA PRO A 204 6.76 -9.85 0.56
C PRO A 204 7.70 -10.79 1.29
N GLY A 205 8.79 -11.27 0.69
CA GLY A 205 9.83 -12.03 1.38
C GLY A 205 10.93 -11.12 1.90
N HIS A 206 11.34 -11.23 3.16
CA HIS A 206 12.35 -10.33 3.75
C HIS A 206 13.69 -10.37 3.00
N TYR A 207 14.16 -11.55 2.56
CA TYR A 207 15.35 -11.67 1.71
C TYR A 207 15.20 -10.96 0.36
N LYS A 208 14.02 -11.04 -0.28
CA LYS A 208 13.74 -10.34 -1.54
C LYS A 208 13.70 -8.83 -1.35
N ILE A 209 13.04 -8.35 -0.30
CA ILE A 209 13.06 -6.94 0.08
C ILE A 209 14.50 -6.47 0.26
N ARG A 210 15.32 -7.18 1.04
CA ARG A 210 16.72 -6.84 1.26
C ARG A 210 17.52 -6.76 -0.03
N LYS A 211 17.33 -7.72 -0.95
CA LYS A 211 17.97 -7.71 -2.27
C LYS A 211 17.55 -6.50 -3.10
N ILE A 212 16.25 -6.24 -3.26
CA ILE A 212 15.70 -5.12 -4.04
C ILE A 212 16.18 -3.78 -3.45
N TRP A 213 16.18 -3.67 -2.14
CA TRP A 213 16.60 -2.47 -1.42
C TRP A 213 18.08 -2.45 -1.09
N GLY A 214 18.92 -3.37 -1.58
CA GLY A 214 20.36 -3.43 -1.30
C GLY A 214 20.72 -3.26 0.18
N LEU A 215 19.97 -3.92 1.07
CA LEU A 215 20.21 -3.97 2.50
C LEU A 215 21.15 -5.15 2.80
N ASN A 216 22.39 -4.84 3.21
CA ASN A 216 23.40 -5.82 3.60
C ASN A 216 23.30 -6.24 5.06
#